data_AF-A0A521X7P1-F1
#
_entry.id   AF-A0A521X7P1-F1
#
_cell.length_a   1.000
_cell.length_b   1.000
_cell.length_c   1.000
_cell.angle_alpha   90.00
_cell.angle_beta   90.00
_cell.angle_gamma   90.00
#
_symmetry.space_group_name_H-M   'P 1'
#
loop_
_entity.id
_entity.type
_entity.pdbx_description
1 polymer ?
#
loop_
_entity_poly.entity_id
_entity_poly.type
_entity_poly.pdbx_seq_one_letter_code
_entity_poly.pdbx_strand_id
1 'polypeptide(L)'
;MKTHALSLLGTTRLLSRSDRREQGIKSATVVRELAVVRRLLTLASRVWRDLDNQPWLMVAPLLRMPNWKDAAQPYPLSIDEQRRFFKELPVHLAEMALFAIYTSARENVVAE
;
A
#
# COMPACT_ATOMS: atom_id res chain seq x y z
N MET A 1 26.79 -28.07 17.17
CA MET A 1 25.33 -27.88 16.98
C MET A 1 25.07 -26.92 15.82
N LYS A 2 25.42 -27.33 14.59
CA LYS A 2 25.27 -26.54 13.35
C LYS A 2 24.16 -27.16 12.50
N THR A 3 22.88 -26.93 12.83
CA THR A 3 21.80 -27.54 12.02
C THR A 3 20.44 -26.82 12.02
N HIS A 4 20.37 -25.49 12.19
CA HIS A 4 19.07 -24.78 12.10
C HIS A 4 19.08 -23.44 11.35
N ALA A 5 20.13 -23.11 10.58
CA ALA A 5 20.19 -21.87 9.80
C ALA A 5 19.61 -21.99 8.36
N LEU A 6 19.33 -23.21 7.89
CA LEU A 6 18.90 -23.46 6.50
C LEU A 6 17.38 -23.41 6.26
N SER A 7 16.54 -23.39 7.31
CA SER A 7 15.08 -23.28 7.13
C SER A 7 14.56 -21.84 6.94
N LEU A 8 15.39 -20.81 7.22
CA LEU A 8 14.99 -19.41 7.08
C LEU A 8 15.24 -18.82 5.68
N LEU A 9 15.96 -19.54 4.82
CA LEU A 9 16.26 -19.14 3.43
C LEU A 9 15.04 -19.23 2.49
N GLY A 10 14.02 -20.02 2.86
CA GLY A 10 12.75 -20.09 2.12
C GLY A 10 11.88 -18.84 2.32
N THR A 11 11.87 -18.29 3.55
CA THR A 11 11.09 -17.10 3.90
C THR A 11 11.79 -15.79 3.53
N THR A 12 13.13 -15.76 3.46
CA THR A 12 13.87 -14.56 3.01
C THR A 12 13.77 -14.33 1.50
N ARG A 13 13.59 -15.39 0.71
CA ARG A 13 13.37 -15.31 -0.75
C ARG A 13 12.08 -14.57 -1.15
N LEU A 14 11.13 -14.45 -0.23
CA LEU A 14 9.89 -13.68 -0.45
C LEU A 14 10.01 -12.21 -0.01
N LEU A 15 11.11 -11.80 0.61
CA LEU A 15 11.29 -10.45 1.18
C LEU A 15 12.34 -9.61 0.46
N SER A 16 13.16 -10.23 -0.40
CA SER A 16 14.08 -9.53 -1.30
C SER A 16 13.29 -8.69 -2.31
N ARG A 17 13.62 -7.40 -2.39
CA ARG A 17 13.00 -6.47 -3.36
C ARG A 17 13.25 -6.94 -4.80
N SER A 18 14.38 -7.57 -5.07
CA SER A 18 14.77 -8.08 -6.38
C SER A 18 13.83 -9.21 -6.80
N ASP A 19 13.57 -10.15 -5.89
CA ASP A 19 12.74 -11.33 -6.13
C ASP A 19 11.27 -10.94 -6.34
N ARG A 20 10.77 -9.95 -5.59
CA ARG A 20 9.43 -9.38 -5.78
C ARG A 20 9.28 -8.69 -7.13
N ARG A 21 10.34 -8.03 -7.62
CA ARG A 21 10.34 -7.40 -8.95
C ARG A 21 10.32 -8.46 -10.06
N GLU A 22 11.07 -9.55 -9.90
CA GLU A 22 11.08 -10.68 -10.83
C GLU A 22 9.72 -11.39 -10.88
N GLN A 23 8.98 -11.42 -9.78
CA GLN A 23 7.59 -11.91 -9.71
C GLN A 23 6.57 -10.94 -10.33
N GLY A 24 7.00 -9.81 -10.91
CA GLY A 24 6.12 -8.84 -11.55
C GLY A 24 5.27 -7.99 -10.58
N ILE A 25 5.53 -8.07 -9.28
CA ILE A 25 4.84 -7.25 -8.27
C ILE A 25 5.25 -5.79 -8.46
N LYS A 26 4.30 -4.87 -8.27
CA LYS A 26 4.55 -3.43 -8.40
C LYS A 26 5.21 -2.86 -7.16
N SER A 27 6.04 -1.82 -7.33
CA SER A 27 6.74 -1.17 -6.22
C SER A 27 5.77 -0.65 -5.16
N ALA A 28 4.62 -0.13 -5.58
CA ALA A 28 3.57 0.37 -4.70
C ALA A 28 2.99 -0.71 -3.77
N THR A 29 2.95 -1.98 -4.19
CA THR A 29 2.49 -3.09 -3.33
C THR A 29 3.52 -3.38 -2.24
N VAL A 30 4.80 -3.48 -2.62
CA VAL A 30 5.91 -3.69 -1.67
C VAL A 30 6.00 -2.53 -0.67
N VAL A 31 5.78 -1.29 -1.12
CA VAL A 31 5.75 -0.11 -0.24
C VAL A 31 4.62 -0.19 0.79
N ARG A 32 3.42 -0.63 0.39
CA ARG A 32 2.29 -0.80 1.32
C ARG A 32 2.59 -1.85 2.40
N GLU A 33 3.15 -3.00 2.01
CA GLU A 33 3.57 -4.04 2.96
C GLU A 33 4.64 -3.51 3.93
N LEU A 34 5.69 -2.86 3.41
CA LEU A 34 6.77 -2.32 4.24
C LEU A 34 6.32 -1.14 5.13
N ALA A 35 5.24 -0.44 4.78
CA ALA A 35 4.69 0.62 5.62
C ALA A 35 4.15 0.08 6.95
N VAL A 36 3.52 -1.11 6.93
CA VAL A 36 3.04 -1.79 8.14
C VAL A 36 4.21 -2.17 9.04
N VAL A 37 5.24 -2.80 8.46
CA VAL A 37 6.45 -3.18 9.21
C VAL A 37 7.14 -1.95 9.80
N ARG A 38 7.28 -0.87 9.02
CA ARG A 38 7.82 0.41 9.50
C ARG A 38 7.01 0.95 10.68
N ARG A 39 5.68 0.89 10.60
CA ARG A 39 4.80 1.35 11.68
C ARG A 39 5.00 0.54 12.95
N LEU A 40 5.05 -0.79 12.86
CA LEU A 40 5.30 -1.67 14.00
C LEU A 40 6.65 -1.38 14.66
N LEU A 41 7.73 -1.28 13.86
CA LEU A 41 9.06 -0.96 14.39
C LEU A 41 9.11 0.43 15.05
N THR A 42 8.35 1.40 14.51
CA THR A 42 8.23 2.73 15.09
C THR A 42 7.47 2.70 16.42
N LEU A 43 6.39 1.91 16.50
CA LEU A 43 5.63 1.74 17.74
C LEU A 43 6.47 1.05 18.81
N ALA A 44 7.18 -0.01 18.44
CA ALA A 44 8.11 -0.72 19.31
C ALA A 44 9.22 0.20 19.87
N SER A 45 9.69 1.15 19.07
CA SER A 45 10.75 2.05 19.53
C SER A 45 10.25 3.28 20.30
N ARG A 46 9.04 3.76 20.03
CA ARG A 46 8.55 5.04 20.58
C ARG A 46 7.47 4.90 21.63
N VAL A 47 6.58 3.93 21.49
CA VAL A 47 5.32 3.85 22.26
C VAL A 47 5.29 2.64 23.18
N TRP A 48 5.63 1.47 22.66
CA TRP A 48 5.56 0.25 23.45
C TRP A 48 6.67 0.21 24.49
N ARG A 49 6.33 -0.33 25.65
CA ARG A 49 7.21 -0.48 26.80
C ARG A 49 7.17 -1.93 27.26
N ASP A 50 8.30 -2.44 27.74
CA ASP A 50 8.38 -3.74 28.37
C ASP A 50 8.01 -3.66 29.87
N LEU A 51 8.24 -4.73 30.61
CA LEU A 51 7.94 -4.82 32.04
C LEU A 51 8.80 -3.86 32.88
N ASP A 52 9.98 -3.49 32.39
CA ASP A 52 10.92 -2.57 33.04
C ASP A 52 10.74 -1.12 32.54
N ASN A 53 9.63 -0.85 31.84
CA ASN A 53 9.30 0.42 31.22
C ASN A 53 10.35 0.93 30.21
N GLN A 54 11.11 0.03 29.60
CA GLN A 54 12.06 0.31 28.53
C GLN A 54 11.40 0.14 27.16
N PRO A 55 11.85 0.88 26.13
CA PRO A 55 11.36 0.66 24.76
C PRO A 55 11.84 -0.70 24.24
N TRP A 56 10.96 -1.39 23.50
CA TRP A 56 11.27 -2.70 22.90
C TRP A 56 12.40 -2.62 21.86
N LEU A 57 12.56 -1.46 21.23
CA LEU A 57 13.67 -1.15 20.33
C LEU A 57 14.25 0.21 20.71
N MET A 58 15.56 0.30 20.84
CA MET A 58 16.22 1.60 21.11
C MET A 58 15.97 2.60 19.98
N VAL A 59 16.08 2.16 18.73
CA VAL A 59 15.88 2.98 17.53
C VAL A 59 15.23 2.14 16.44
N ALA A 60 14.20 2.67 15.79
CA ALA A 60 13.61 2.03 14.61
C ALA A 60 14.58 2.11 13.41
N PRO A 61 14.90 0.98 12.75
CA PRO A 61 15.81 0.99 11.61
C PRO A 61 15.19 1.66 10.39
N LEU A 62 16.05 2.30 9.57
CA LEU A 62 15.62 2.96 8.34
C LEU A 62 15.34 1.92 7.24
N LEU A 63 14.05 1.67 6.98
CA LEU A 63 13.62 0.92 5.82
C LEU A 63 13.62 1.81 4.58
N ARG A 64 14.43 1.49 3.57
CA ARG A 64 14.33 2.13 2.25
C ARG A 64 13.06 1.62 1.52
N MET A 65 12.39 2.47 0.77
CA MET A 65 11.23 2.04 -0.04
C MET A 65 11.66 1.85 -1.50
N PRO A 66 11.26 0.76 -2.18
CA PRO A 66 11.49 0.65 -3.62
C PRO A 66 10.66 1.70 -4.37
N ASN A 67 11.24 2.26 -5.42
CA ASN A 67 10.52 3.04 -6.43
C ASN A 67 11.02 2.58 -7.81
N TRP A 68 10.21 1.77 -8.50
CA TRP A 68 10.57 1.22 -9.81
C TRP A 68 9.98 2.03 -10.97
N LYS A 69 9.41 3.20 -10.69
CA LYS A 69 8.73 4.07 -11.68
C LYS A 69 7.67 3.30 -12.49
N ASP A 70 6.96 2.40 -11.82
CA ASP A 70 5.98 1.48 -12.38
C ASP A 70 4.54 1.82 -11.98
N ALA A 71 4.30 3.07 -11.58
CA ALA A 71 2.99 3.58 -11.25
C ALA A 71 2.08 3.56 -12.50
N ALA A 72 0.82 3.16 -12.31
CA ALA A 72 -0.17 3.23 -13.36
C ALA A 72 -0.43 4.69 -13.74
N GLN A 73 -0.57 4.96 -15.04
CA GLN A 73 -0.94 6.29 -15.50
C GLN A 73 -2.42 6.56 -15.16
N PRO A 74 -2.77 7.76 -14.69
CA PRO A 74 -4.16 8.14 -14.49
C PRO A 74 -4.95 8.05 -15.80
N TYR A 75 -6.19 7.56 -15.73
CA TYR A 75 -7.11 7.48 -16.87
C TYR A 75 -8.32 8.42 -16.65
N PRO A 76 -8.20 9.71 -16.98
CA PRO A 76 -9.34 10.62 -16.93
C PRO A 76 -10.32 10.32 -18.07
N LEU A 77 -11.60 10.19 -17.76
CA LEU A 77 -12.64 9.94 -18.77
C LEU A 77 -12.86 11.16 -19.67
N SER A 78 -12.87 10.94 -20.98
CA SER A 78 -13.31 11.94 -21.96
C SER A 78 -14.81 12.22 -21.84
N ILE A 79 -15.27 13.35 -22.38
CA ILE A 79 -16.70 13.73 -22.35
C ILE A 79 -17.57 12.66 -23.01
N ASP A 80 -17.12 12.06 -24.11
CA ASP A 80 -17.87 11.01 -24.80
C ASP A 80 -17.95 9.72 -23.98
N GLU A 81 -16.88 9.37 -23.25
CA GLU A 81 -16.90 8.23 -22.33
C GLU A 81 -17.77 8.49 -21.12
N GLN A 82 -17.76 9.71 -20.56
CA GLN A 82 -18.66 10.09 -19.47
C GLN A 82 -20.12 9.94 -19.90
N ARG A 83 -20.48 10.40 -21.11
CA ARG A 83 -21.83 10.23 -21.66
C ARG A 83 -22.23 8.76 -21.80
N ARG A 84 -21.30 7.89 -22.22
CA ARG A 84 -21.53 6.44 -22.30
C ARG A 84 -21.69 5.84 -20.91
N PHE A 85 -20.84 6.23 -19.97
CA PHE A 85 -20.90 5.79 -18.58
C PHE A 85 -22.26 6.10 -17.94
N PHE A 86 -22.77 7.33 -18.08
CA PHE A 86 -24.07 7.70 -17.53
C PHE A 86 -25.27 7.02 -18.19
N LYS A 87 -25.13 6.50 -19.43
CA LYS A 87 -26.21 5.73 -20.09
C LYS A 87 -26.36 4.32 -19.50
N GLU A 88 -25.24 3.71 -19.09
CA GLU A 88 -25.22 2.37 -18.49
C GLU A 88 -25.40 2.40 -16.96
N LEU A 89 -25.23 3.57 -16.34
CA LEU A 89 -25.27 3.74 -14.90
C LEU A 89 -26.72 3.69 -14.37
N PRO A 90 -27.01 2.92 -13.30
CA PRO A 90 -28.30 2.96 -12.62
C PRO A 90 -28.66 4.36 -12.11
N VAL A 91 -29.94 4.73 -12.21
CA VAL A 91 -30.42 6.08 -11.87
C VAL A 91 -30.04 6.52 -10.45
N HIS A 92 -30.09 5.60 -9.48
CA HIS A 92 -29.77 5.90 -8.07
C HIS A 92 -28.28 6.23 -7.82
N LEU A 93 -27.38 5.94 -8.76
CA LEU A 93 -25.95 6.26 -8.66
C LEU A 93 -25.56 7.53 -9.45
N ALA A 94 -26.49 8.09 -10.24
CA ALA A 94 -26.20 9.19 -11.15
C ALA A 94 -25.73 10.45 -10.42
N GLU A 95 -26.39 10.83 -9.33
CA GLU A 95 -26.02 12.03 -8.56
C GLU A 95 -24.64 11.91 -7.91
N MET A 96 -24.34 10.75 -7.31
CA MET A 96 -23.03 10.46 -6.72
C MET A 96 -21.92 10.50 -7.77
N ALA A 97 -22.14 9.88 -8.93
CA ALA A 97 -21.20 9.89 -10.04
C ALA A 97 -20.98 11.30 -10.61
N LEU A 98 -22.04 12.10 -10.72
CA LEU A 98 -21.96 13.48 -11.19
C LEU A 98 -21.11 14.34 -10.24
N PHE A 99 -21.37 14.20 -8.94
CA PHE A 99 -20.59 14.86 -7.91
C PHE A 99 -19.11 14.45 -7.98
N ALA A 100 -18.82 13.15 -8.10
CA ALA A 100 -17.45 12.64 -8.19
C ALA A 100 -16.69 13.22 -9.40
N ILE A 101 -17.32 13.30 -10.57
CA ILE A 101 -16.69 13.82 -11.79
C ILE A 101 -16.38 15.31 -11.66
N TYR A 102 -17.31 16.12 -11.16
CA TYR A 102 -17.11 17.58 -11.09
C TYR A 102 -16.19 18.04 -9.96
N THR A 103 -16.11 17.28 -8.88
CA THR A 103 -15.30 17.65 -7.71
C THR A 103 -13.98 16.90 -7.63
N SER A 104 -13.80 15.84 -8.43
CA SER A 104 -12.67 14.91 -8.28
C SER A 104 -12.53 14.37 -6.85
N ALA A 105 -13.66 14.26 -6.14
CA ALA A 105 -13.70 13.75 -4.79
C ALA A 105 -13.31 12.27 -4.77
N ARG A 106 -12.65 11.85 -3.67
CA ARG A 106 -12.34 10.44 -3.45
C ARG A 106 -13.59 9.70 -3.01
N GLU A 107 -13.62 8.40 -3.27
CA GLU A 107 -14.75 7.50 -2.96
C GLU A 107 -15.29 7.67 -1.53
N ASN A 108 -14.42 7.80 -0.53
CA ASN A 108 -14.83 7.98 0.87
C ASN A 108 -15.62 9.26 1.13
N VAL A 109 -15.46 10.29 0.29
CA VAL A 109 -16.23 11.55 0.38
C VAL A 109 -17.54 11.45 -0.39
N VAL A 110 -17.59 10.61 -1.42
CA VAL A 110 -18.77 10.44 -2.28
C VAL A 110 -19.79 9.49 -1.65
N ALA A 111 -19.32 8.51 -0.89
CA ALA A 111 -20.14 7.46 -0.28
C ALA A 111 -20.61 7.77 1.16
N GLU A 112 -20.10 8.83 1.78
CA GLU A 112 -20.55 9.34 3.08
C GLU A 112 -21.74 10.28 2.93
#